data_AF-A0A373Q5S0-F1
#
_entry.id   AF-A0A373Q5S0-F1
#
_cell.length_a   1.000
_cell.length_b   1.000
_cell.length_c   1.000
_cell.angle_alpha   90.00
_cell.angle_beta   90.00
_cell.angle_gamma   90.00
#
_symmetry.space_group_name_H-M   'P 1'
#
loop_
_entity.id
_entity.type
_entity.pdbx_description
1 polymer ?
#
loop_
_entity_poly.entity_id
_entity_poly.type
_entity_poly.pdbx_seq_one_letter_code
_entity_poly.pdbx_strand_id
1 'polypeptide(L)'
;MKKFIGMALAAVISASSFTALAAGAIPDHQGTSMDGIEIGTAQLNSAVKSYYDLFEQAGDQYGVDPNLLAAICMQESSGRNLSYRDDGSEYPAWGIMQIENTLEKSFAKFGEDTTGEKWTLQDRLDPTKAVPFAAYLISQSLIRYDCDYMKMIQSYNFGQTVLDRIIAAKGDDWLSERVNAAQYATNWPYNTYGDAQYIEHVMRYYHNDIDYIGAKVRIDGKLLAFDDQYPLLETIDGETYTMIPVRGISEALNAKVDWDGDKQEITVKKGGDKVVMYLDSDVAYINDTPITLDAPATLMNNRTMVPLRFVMEAFNVTVDWNGDTRTVEITK
;
A
#
# COMPACT_ATOMS: atom_id res chain seq x y z
N MET A 1 15.15 20.34 -39.99
CA MET A 1 13.82 19.75 -40.26
C MET A 1 13.97 18.24 -40.37
N LYS A 2 13.75 17.52 -39.27
CA LYS A 2 13.62 16.06 -39.27
C LYS A 2 12.21 15.75 -38.79
N LYS A 3 11.40 15.20 -39.69
CA LYS A 3 10.03 14.74 -39.46
C LYS A 3 10.10 13.53 -38.53
N PHE A 4 9.41 13.58 -37.40
CA PHE A 4 9.01 12.38 -36.68
C PHE A 4 7.55 12.08 -37.00
N ILE A 5 7.34 10.86 -37.45
CA ILE A 5 6.07 10.30 -37.90
C ILE A 5 5.35 9.81 -36.65
N GLY A 6 4.16 10.34 -36.39
CA GLY A 6 3.28 9.87 -35.35
C GLY A 6 2.78 8.45 -35.65
N MET A 7 2.73 7.62 -34.62
CA MET A 7 2.05 6.33 -34.66
C MET A 7 0.98 6.35 -33.57
N ALA A 8 -0.26 6.60 -33.98
CA ALA A 8 -1.44 6.39 -33.15
C ALA A 8 -1.71 4.89 -33.09
N LEU A 9 -1.81 4.33 -31.89
CA LEU A 9 -2.31 2.98 -31.67
C LEU A 9 -3.61 3.08 -30.87
N ALA A 10 -4.73 3.08 -31.58
CA ALA A 10 -6.05 2.89 -30.97
C ALA A 10 -6.32 1.38 -30.90
N ALA A 11 -6.42 0.84 -29.69
CA ALA A 11 -6.94 -0.51 -29.46
C ALA A 11 -8.26 -0.39 -28.68
N VAL A 12 -9.36 -0.63 -29.38
CA VAL A 12 -10.69 -0.86 -28.78
C VAL A 12 -10.69 -2.28 -28.24
N ILE A 13 -10.84 -2.46 -26.92
CA ILE A 13 -11.06 -3.77 -26.31
C ILE A 13 -12.54 -3.88 -25.93
N SER A 14 -13.25 -4.77 -26.62
CA SER A 14 -14.61 -5.18 -26.27
C SER A 14 -14.59 -6.09 -25.04
N ALA A 15 -15.39 -5.76 -24.04
CA ALA A 15 -15.58 -6.58 -22.84
C ALA A 15 -16.31 -7.90 -23.18
N SER A 16 -15.71 -9.04 -22.88
CA SER A 16 -16.44 -10.26 -22.53
C SER A 16 -15.53 -11.33 -21.88
N SER A 17 -16.15 -12.06 -20.94
CA SER A 17 -15.69 -13.23 -20.16
C SER A 17 -14.73 -13.01 -18.99
N PHE A 18 -15.29 -13.06 -17.79
CA PHE A 18 -14.59 -13.36 -16.54
C PHE A 18 -14.03 -14.79 -16.60
N THR A 19 -12.71 -14.93 -16.65
CA THR A 19 -11.98 -16.16 -16.27
C THR A 19 -10.62 -15.80 -15.68
N ALA A 20 -10.43 -16.20 -14.43
CA ALA A 20 -9.20 -16.49 -13.67
C ALA A 20 -8.04 -15.49 -13.74
N LEU A 21 -7.88 -14.69 -12.69
CA LEU A 21 -6.57 -14.14 -12.32
C LEU A 21 -5.68 -15.30 -11.85
N ALA A 22 -4.81 -15.80 -12.72
CA ALA A 22 -3.71 -16.71 -12.36
C ALA A 22 -2.47 -16.34 -13.18
N ALA A 23 -1.35 -16.17 -12.46
CA ALA A 23 -0.08 -15.52 -12.86
C ALA A 23 -0.22 -14.01 -13.15
N GLY A 24 0.34 -13.16 -12.28
CA GLY A 24 0.21 -11.70 -12.36
C GLY A 24 -0.97 -11.09 -11.60
N ALA A 25 -1.58 -11.84 -10.68
CA ALA A 25 -2.73 -11.36 -9.90
C ALA A 25 -2.37 -10.18 -8.98
N ILE A 26 -1.16 -10.18 -8.42
CA ILE A 26 -0.63 -9.11 -7.58
C ILE A 26 0.66 -8.61 -8.25
N PRO A 27 0.63 -7.43 -8.89
CA PRO A 27 1.71 -6.91 -9.73
C PRO A 27 3.12 -6.98 -9.13
N ASP A 28 3.31 -6.62 -7.87
CA ASP A 28 4.63 -6.44 -7.23
C ASP A 28 5.04 -7.59 -6.31
N HIS A 29 4.35 -8.73 -6.36
CA HIS A 29 4.64 -9.86 -5.49
C HIS A 29 6.06 -10.43 -5.72
N GLN A 30 6.79 -10.64 -4.62
CA GLN A 30 8.13 -11.25 -4.60
C GLN A 30 8.22 -12.47 -3.67
N GLY A 31 9.22 -13.33 -3.87
CA GLY A 31 9.58 -14.38 -2.92
C GLY A 31 8.72 -15.64 -3.02
N THR A 32 7.81 -15.84 -2.07
CA THR A 32 7.08 -17.12 -1.89
C THR A 32 6.16 -17.44 -3.06
N SER A 33 6.34 -18.59 -3.73
CA SER A 33 5.47 -18.98 -4.84
C SER A 33 3.97 -19.00 -4.46
N MET A 34 3.13 -18.55 -5.38
CA MET A 34 1.66 -18.65 -5.31
C MET A 34 1.13 -19.95 -5.93
N ASP A 35 2.00 -20.88 -6.33
CA ASP A 35 1.59 -22.14 -6.95
C ASP A 35 0.66 -22.94 -6.02
N GLY A 36 -0.50 -23.33 -6.56
CA GLY A 36 -1.53 -24.06 -5.82
C GLY A 36 -2.45 -23.18 -4.97
N ILE A 37 -2.25 -21.86 -4.93
CA ILE A 37 -3.18 -20.93 -4.31
C ILE A 37 -4.28 -20.55 -5.31
N GLU A 38 -5.51 -20.96 -5.03
CA GLU A 38 -6.66 -20.58 -5.83
C GLU A 38 -7.07 -19.12 -5.57
N ILE A 39 -7.27 -18.34 -6.64
CA ILE A 39 -7.59 -16.91 -6.58
C ILE A 39 -8.99 -16.68 -7.13
N GLY A 40 -9.78 -15.86 -6.44
CA GLY A 40 -11.08 -15.40 -6.95
C GLY A 40 -12.14 -16.50 -7.11
N THR A 41 -12.02 -17.62 -6.38
CA THR A 41 -12.98 -18.73 -6.48
C THR A 41 -14.28 -18.50 -5.69
N ALA A 42 -14.33 -17.48 -4.84
CA ALA A 42 -15.49 -17.11 -4.04
C ALA A 42 -15.81 -15.60 -4.17
N GLN A 43 -17.08 -15.22 -4.06
CA GLN A 43 -17.53 -13.84 -4.29
C GLN A 43 -17.53 -13.00 -3.00
N LEU A 44 -17.20 -11.71 -3.13
CA LEU A 44 -17.42 -10.70 -2.10
C LEU A 44 -18.93 -10.43 -1.94
N ASN A 45 -19.40 -10.28 -0.70
CA ASN A 45 -20.81 -9.97 -0.42
C ASN A 45 -21.11 -8.46 -0.48
N SER A 46 -22.38 -8.08 -0.48
CA SER A 46 -22.80 -6.67 -0.57
C SER A 46 -22.36 -5.79 0.61
N ALA A 47 -22.16 -6.36 1.80
CA ALA A 47 -21.72 -5.62 2.97
C ALA A 47 -20.26 -5.17 2.80
N VAL A 48 -19.37 -6.06 2.36
CA VAL A 48 -17.98 -5.72 2.06
C VAL A 48 -17.90 -4.73 0.89
N LYS A 49 -18.70 -4.95 -0.16
CA LYS A 49 -18.76 -4.04 -1.31
C LYS A 49 -19.18 -2.61 -0.96
N SER A 50 -19.93 -2.43 0.14
CA SER A 50 -20.31 -1.09 0.61
C SER A 50 -19.15 -0.26 1.18
N TYR A 51 -17.98 -0.87 1.40
CA TYR A 51 -16.77 -0.22 1.89
C TYR A 51 -15.70 0.02 0.80
N TYR A 52 -16.02 -0.17 -0.49
CA TYR A 52 -15.05 -0.04 -1.59
C TYR A 52 -14.34 1.32 -1.61
N ASP A 53 -15.08 2.43 -1.51
CA ASP A 53 -14.49 3.78 -1.47
C ASP A 53 -13.49 3.94 -0.32
N LEU A 54 -13.75 3.29 0.81
CA LEU A 54 -12.87 3.34 1.98
C LEU A 54 -11.62 2.45 1.80
N PHE A 55 -11.76 1.31 1.13
CA PHE A 55 -10.61 0.48 0.76
C PHE A 55 -9.73 1.19 -0.28
N GLU A 56 -10.33 1.84 -1.28
CA GLU A 56 -9.63 2.65 -2.28
C GLU A 56 -8.84 3.78 -1.60
N GLN A 57 -9.50 4.62 -0.79
CA GLN A 57 -8.85 5.71 -0.08
C GLN A 57 -7.68 5.24 0.80
N ALA A 58 -7.89 4.18 1.59
CA ALA A 58 -6.83 3.64 2.45
C ALA A 58 -5.71 2.96 1.64
N GLY A 59 -6.07 2.29 0.54
CA GLY A 59 -5.14 1.64 -0.36
C GLY A 59 -4.21 2.64 -1.05
N ASP A 60 -4.78 3.71 -1.59
CA ASP A 60 -4.04 4.82 -2.20
C ASP A 60 -3.14 5.51 -1.17
N GLN A 61 -3.64 5.74 0.04
CA GLN A 61 -2.89 6.40 1.09
C GLN A 61 -1.67 5.58 1.54
N TYR A 62 -1.83 4.28 1.77
CA TYR A 62 -0.79 3.43 2.36
C TYR A 62 -0.10 2.49 1.36
N GLY A 63 -0.38 2.66 0.07
CA GLY A 63 0.17 1.84 -1.00
C GLY A 63 -0.25 0.38 -0.89
N VAL A 64 -1.50 0.10 -0.52
CA VAL A 64 -2.02 -1.27 -0.43
C VAL A 64 -3.05 -1.48 -1.52
N ASP A 65 -3.08 -2.66 -2.12
CA ASP A 65 -4.12 -2.99 -3.10
C ASP A 65 -5.50 -3.02 -2.41
N PRO A 66 -6.46 -2.17 -2.84
CA PRO A 66 -7.78 -2.10 -2.22
C PRO A 66 -8.59 -3.40 -2.36
N ASN A 67 -8.32 -4.20 -3.40
CA ASN A 67 -8.96 -5.51 -3.59
C ASN A 67 -8.50 -6.51 -2.52
N LEU A 68 -7.25 -6.41 -2.08
CA LEU A 68 -6.74 -7.21 -0.99
C LEU A 68 -7.36 -6.79 0.35
N LEU A 69 -7.55 -5.49 0.59
CA LEU A 69 -8.26 -4.99 1.77
C LEU A 69 -9.70 -5.54 1.80
N ALA A 70 -10.40 -5.55 0.66
CA ALA A 70 -11.73 -6.13 0.55
C ALA A 70 -11.74 -7.65 0.82
N ALA A 71 -10.77 -8.39 0.27
CA ALA A 71 -10.63 -9.83 0.50
C ALA A 71 -10.35 -10.17 1.97
N ILE A 72 -9.46 -9.42 2.62
CA ILE A 72 -9.17 -9.55 4.06
C ILE A 72 -10.43 -9.22 4.86
N CYS A 73 -11.13 -8.11 4.59
CA CYS A 73 -12.39 -7.77 5.27
C CYS A 73 -13.45 -8.88 5.14
N MET A 74 -13.57 -9.48 3.95
CA MET A 74 -14.47 -10.59 3.70
C MET A 74 -14.14 -11.81 4.55
N GLN A 75 -12.85 -12.14 4.64
CA GLN A 75 -12.37 -13.28 5.43
C GLN A 75 -12.48 -13.02 6.94
N GLU A 76 -12.20 -11.80 7.40
CA GLU A 76 -12.20 -11.45 8.82
C GLU A 76 -13.61 -11.36 9.41
N SER A 77 -14.53 -10.68 8.71
CA SER A 77 -15.83 -10.34 9.28
C SER A 77 -17.01 -10.59 8.35
N SER A 78 -16.74 -10.81 7.07
CA SER A 78 -17.74 -10.74 5.99
C SER A 78 -18.47 -9.38 5.97
N GLY A 79 -17.80 -8.31 6.40
CA GLY A 79 -18.35 -6.96 6.55
C GLY A 79 -19.18 -6.73 7.81
N ARG A 80 -19.19 -7.67 8.77
CA ARG A 80 -19.95 -7.53 10.02
C ARG A 80 -19.17 -6.71 11.04
N ASN A 81 -19.69 -5.53 11.37
CA ASN A 81 -19.06 -4.61 12.31
C ASN A 81 -19.51 -4.89 13.76
N LEU A 82 -18.88 -5.87 14.42
CA LEU A 82 -19.30 -6.35 15.75
C LEU A 82 -18.14 -6.38 16.76
N SER A 83 -18.46 -6.28 18.06
CA SER A 83 -17.54 -6.45 19.18
C SER A 83 -17.86 -7.66 20.08
N TYR A 84 -19.03 -8.28 19.90
CA TYR A 84 -19.52 -9.40 20.72
C TYR A 84 -19.96 -10.57 19.86
N ARG A 85 -19.75 -11.79 20.37
CA ARG A 85 -20.36 -13.02 19.86
C ARG A 85 -21.86 -13.02 20.14
N ASP A 86 -22.58 -13.88 19.42
CA ASP A 86 -24.02 -14.10 19.63
C ASP A 86 -24.35 -14.58 21.06
N ASP A 87 -23.37 -15.14 21.78
CA ASP A 87 -23.47 -15.57 23.18
C ASP A 87 -23.15 -14.46 24.22
N GLY A 88 -22.85 -13.24 23.76
CA GLY A 88 -22.54 -12.09 24.61
C GLY A 88 -21.09 -12.02 25.11
N SER A 89 -20.23 -12.99 24.76
CA SER A 89 -18.79 -12.89 25.04
C SER A 89 -18.10 -11.92 24.08
N GLU A 90 -17.09 -11.19 24.55
CA GLU A 90 -16.29 -10.32 23.69
C GLU A 90 -15.43 -11.11 22.71
N TYR A 91 -15.37 -10.64 21.47
CA TYR A 91 -14.33 -11.09 20.55
C TYR A 91 -12.98 -10.47 20.96
N PRO A 92 -11.86 -11.19 20.83
CA PRO A 92 -10.53 -10.60 21.04
C PRO A 92 -10.17 -9.55 19.97
N ALA A 93 -10.89 -9.56 18.84
CA ALA A 93 -10.73 -8.73 17.67
C ALA A 93 -12.08 -8.12 17.27
N TRP A 94 -12.12 -6.82 16.95
CA TRP A 94 -13.37 -6.10 16.72
C TRP A 94 -13.45 -5.46 15.33
N GLY A 95 -14.68 -5.24 14.88
CA GLY A 95 -14.98 -4.49 13.68
C GLY A 95 -14.70 -5.26 12.39
N ILE A 96 -14.85 -4.57 11.27
CA ILE A 96 -14.84 -5.22 9.94
C ILE A 96 -13.46 -5.77 9.53
N MET A 97 -12.39 -5.20 10.09
CA MET A 97 -11.01 -5.65 9.89
C MET A 97 -10.48 -6.49 11.06
N GLN A 98 -11.32 -6.85 12.03
CA GLN A 98 -10.93 -7.67 13.19
C GLN A 98 -9.62 -7.18 13.87
N ILE A 99 -9.53 -5.89 14.19
CA ILE A 99 -8.35 -5.35 14.87
C ILE A 99 -8.30 -5.88 16.30
N GLU A 100 -7.22 -6.60 16.66
CA GLU A 100 -7.05 -7.23 17.97
C GLU A 100 -6.85 -6.24 19.12
N ASN A 101 -7.25 -6.64 20.33
CA ASN A 101 -7.02 -5.86 21.55
C ASN A 101 -5.51 -5.67 21.84
N THR A 102 -4.68 -6.63 21.44
CA THR A 102 -3.23 -6.58 21.58
C THR A 102 -2.60 -5.39 20.83
N LEU A 103 -3.30 -4.83 19.84
CA LEU A 103 -2.87 -3.70 19.02
C LEU A 103 -3.33 -2.33 19.57
N GLU A 104 -3.98 -2.27 20.74
CA GLU A 104 -4.51 -1.03 21.34
C GLU A 104 -3.53 0.14 21.27
N LYS A 105 -2.29 -0.08 21.71
CA LYS A 105 -1.27 0.96 21.80
C LYS A 105 -0.86 1.48 20.42
N SER A 106 -0.72 0.56 19.46
CA SER A 106 -0.38 0.91 18.08
C SER A 106 -1.53 1.64 17.41
N PHE A 107 -2.77 1.23 17.68
CA PHE A 107 -3.97 1.88 17.14
C PHE A 107 -4.15 3.29 17.70
N ALA A 108 -3.98 3.47 19.01
CA ALA A 108 -4.02 4.76 19.68
C ALA A 108 -2.93 5.71 19.16
N LYS A 109 -1.71 5.19 18.99
CA LYS A 109 -0.59 5.96 18.45
C LYS A 109 -0.83 6.34 16.98
N PHE A 110 -1.32 5.42 16.16
CA PHE A 110 -1.64 5.70 14.76
C PHE A 110 -2.70 6.82 14.64
N GLY A 111 -3.75 6.78 15.45
CA GLY A 111 -4.73 7.88 15.49
C GLY A 111 -4.11 9.21 15.89
N GLU A 112 -3.26 9.22 16.93
CA GLU A 112 -2.58 10.44 17.38
C GLU A 112 -1.66 11.00 16.29
N ASP A 113 -0.88 10.14 15.63
CA ASP A 113 0.06 10.53 14.58
C ASP A 113 -0.66 11.03 13.30
N THR A 114 -1.82 10.47 12.96
CA THR A 114 -2.52 10.75 11.68
C THR A 114 -3.63 11.78 11.78
N THR A 115 -4.31 11.88 12.93
CA THR A 115 -5.44 12.81 13.12
C THR A 115 -5.24 13.79 14.26
N GLY A 116 -4.15 13.65 15.04
CA GLY A 116 -3.96 14.41 16.28
C GLY A 116 -4.85 13.97 17.43
N GLU A 117 -5.63 12.88 17.25
CA GLU A 117 -6.56 12.37 18.26
C GLU A 117 -6.16 10.97 18.71
N LYS A 118 -6.05 10.78 20.02
CA LYS A 118 -5.77 9.45 20.57
C LYS A 118 -7.01 8.56 20.50
N TRP A 119 -6.98 7.56 19.62
CA TRP A 119 -8.06 6.58 19.49
C TRP A 119 -8.08 5.57 20.64
N THR A 120 -9.27 5.04 20.92
CA THR A 120 -9.57 4.05 21.95
C THR A 120 -9.86 2.68 21.34
N LEU A 121 -9.96 1.64 22.17
CA LEU A 121 -10.39 0.31 21.71
C LEU A 121 -11.77 0.31 21.04
N GLN A 122 -12.67 1.20 21.46
CA GLN A 122 -14.01 1.30 20.91
C GLN A 122 -14.00 1.82 19.47
N ASP A 123 -13.03 2.67 19.14
CA ASP A 123 -12.88 3.27 17.81
C ASP A 123 -12.57 2.24 16.71
N ARG A 124 -12.20 1.00 17.06
CA ARG A 124 -12.05 -0.11 16.10
C ARG A 124 -13.37 -0.52 15.44
N LEU A 125 -14.51 -0.14 16.02
CA LEU A 125 -15.83 -0.30 15.40
C LEU A 125 -16.18 0.81 14.42
N ASP A 126 -15.33 1.82 14.24
CA ASP A 126 -15.47 2.81 13.18
C ASP A 126 -14.65 2.35 11.97
N PRO A 127 -15.30 1.93 10.86
CA PRO A 127 -14.58 1.54 9.65
C PRO A 127 -13.60 2.62 9.17
N THR A 128 -13.97 3.91 9.29
CA THR A 128 -13.15 5.03 8.83
C THR A 128 -11.83 5.17 9.61
N LYS A 129 -11.71 4.50 10.75
CA LYS A 129 -10.49 4.40 11.55
C LYS A 129 -9.81 3.04 11.38
N ALA A 130 -10.60 1.97 11.40
CA ALA A 130 -10.09 0.60 11.34
C ALA A 130 -9.46 0.25 9.98
N VAL A 131 -10.04 0.71 8.87
CA VAL A 131 -9.54 0.38 7.52
C VAL A 131 -8.19 1.06 7.23
N PRO A 132 -8.01 2.38 7.46
CA PRO A 132 -6.70 3.01 7.32
C PRO A 132 -5.63 2.38 8.21
N PHE A 133 -5.97 2.01 9.45
CA PHE A 133 -5.02 1.33 10.33
C PHE A 133 -4.64 -0.06 9.81
N ALA A 134 -5.60 -0.84 9.30
CA ALA A 134 -5.32 -2.13 8.69
C ALA A 134 -4.42 -1.99 7.45
N ALA A 135 -4.69 -1.00 6.59
CA ALA A 135 -3.85 -0.69 5.43
C ALA A 135 -2.44 -0.28 5.85
N TYR A 136 -2.29 0.54 6.90
CA TYR A 136 -1.00 0.86 7.48
C TYR A 136 -0.24 -0.39 7.96
N LEU A 137 -0.87 -1.29 8.72
CA LEU A 137 -0.25 -2.54 9.17
C LEU A 137 0.19 -3.43 8.01
N ILE A 138 -0.65 -3.55 6.97
CA ILE A 138 -0.33 -4.30 5.75
C ILE A 138 0.87 -3.67 5.03
N SER A 139 0.89 -2.34 4.90
CA SER A 139 2.00 -1.59 4.31
C SER A 139 3.33 -1.85 5.05
N GLN A 140 3.30 -1.83 6.38
CA GLN A 140 4.47 -2.21 7.20
C GLN A 140 4.92 -3.65 6.95
N SER A 141 3.99 -4.59 6.79
CA SER A 141 4.31 -5.97 6.43
C SER A 141 4.86 -6.11 5.01
N LEU A 142 4.35 -5.35 4.03
CA LEU A 142 4.90 -5.33 2.66
C LEU A 142 6.36 -4.84 2.66
N ILE A 143 6.70 -3.82 3.46
CA ILE A 143 8.09 -3.38 3.65
C ILE A 143 8.92 -4.46 4.32
N ARG A 144 8.40 -5.06 5.41
CA ARG A 144 9.11 -6.08 6.17
C ARG A 144 9.49 -7.30 5.34
N TYR A 145 8.58 -7.74 4.47
CA TYR A 145 8.75 -8.95 3.67
C TYR A 145 9.08 -8.66 2.20
N ASP A 146 9.47 -7.43 1.88
CA ASP A 146 9.90 -7.02 0.54
C ASP A 146 8.89 -7.33 -0.57
N CYS A 147 7.62 -6.99 -0.34
CA CYS A 147 6.48 -7.34 -1.18
C CYS A 147 6.26 -8.85 -1.37
N ASP A 148 6.69 -9.69 -0.43
CA ASP A 148 6.18 -11.06 -0.33
C ASP A 148 4.77 -11.07 0.26
N TYR A 149 3.78 -10.97 -0.63
CA TYR A 149 2.37 -10.93 -0.30
C TYR A 149 1.90 -12.17 0.47
N MET A 150 2.50 -13.35 0.26
CA MET A 150 2.10 -14.54 1.01
C MET A 150 2.50 -14.41 2.48
N LYS A 151 3.73 -13.94 2.74
CA LYS A 151 4.18 -13.63 4.10
C LYS A 151 3.35 -12.50 4.71
N MET A 152 3.09 -11.44 3.95
CA MET A 152 2.28 -10.32 4.42
C MET A 152 0.87 -10.77 4.83
N ILE A 153 0.16 -11.54 3.98
CA ILE A 153 -1.20 -12.02 4.26
C ILE A 153 -1.18 -12.91 5.50
N GLN A 154 -0.27 -13.89 5.55
CA GLN A 154 -0.18 -14.79 6.72
C GLN A 154 0.18 -14.02 8.01
N SER A 155 0.97 -12.95 7.90
CA SER A 155 1.35 -12.12 9.05
C SER A 155 0.18 -11.34 9.64
N TYR A 156 -0.87 -11.06 8.87
CA TYR A 156 -2.08 -10.43 9.37
C TYR A 156 -2.79 -11.32 10.39
N ASN A 157 -2.82 -12.64 10.12
CA ASN A 157 -3.44 -13.63 10.99
C ASN A 157 -2.52 -14.14 12.12
N PHE A 158 -1.23 -14.38 11.83
CA PHE A 158 -0.30 -14.92 12.84
C PHE A 158 0.36 -13.85 13.71
N GLY A 159 0.34 -12.60 13.26
CA GLY A 159 1.24 -11.57 13.73
C GLY A 159 2.67 -11.78 13.21
N GLN A 160 3.39 -10.67 13.02
CA GLN A 160 4.75 -10.69 12.47
C GLN A 160 5.72 -11.52 13.31
N THR A 161 5.64 -11.45 14.65
CA THR A 161 6.59 -12.15 15.54
C THR A 161 6.58 -13.67 15.36
N VAL A 162 5.41 -14.30 15.23
CA VAL A 162 5.34 -15.75 15.04
C VAL A 162 5.81 -16.13 13.65
N LEU A 163 5.38 -15.40 12.62
CA LEU A 163 5.81 -15.65 11.26
C LEU A 163 7.32 -15.49 11.08
N ASP A 164 7.92 -14.45 11.65
CA ASP A 164 9.37 -14.23 11.61
C ASP A 164 10.16 -15.38 12.23
N ARG A 165 9.65 -15.98 13.32
CA ARG A 165 10.29 -17.14 13.96
C ARG A 165 10.20 -18.38 13.08
N ILE A 166 9.09 -18.58 12.37
CA ILE A 166 8.95 -19.65 11.38
C ILE A 166 9.96 -19.43 10.25
N ILE A 167 10.02 -18.23 9.67
CA ILE A 167 10.95 -17.88 8.59
C ILE A 167 12.40 -18.04 9.06
N ALA A 168 12.75 -17.58 10.27
CA ALA A 168 14.10 -17.74 10.81
C ALA A 168 14.48 -19.22 10.99
N ALA A 169 13.51 -20.09 11.29
CA ALA A 169 13.75 -21.52 11.49
C ALA A 169 13.78 -22.32 10.18
N LYS A 170 13.07 -21.88 9.13
CA LYS A 170 12.81 -22.68 7.93
C LYS A 170 13.18 -22.03 6.59
N GLY A 171 13.50 -20.74 6.58
CA GLY A 171 13.79 -20.00 5.34
C GLY A 171 12.63 -20.11 4.36
N ASP A 172 12.91 -20.58 3.15
CA ASP A 172 11.93 -20.70 2.06
C ASP A 172 10.85 -21.76 2.34
N ASP A 173 11.11 -22.73 3.22
CA ASP A 173 10.13 -23.74 3.62
C ASP A 173 9.08 -23.24 4.64
N TRP A 174 9.12 -21.96 5.01
CA TRP A 174 8.20 -21.36 5.99
C TRP A 174 6.73 -21.64 5.67
N LEU A 175 6.37 -21.63 4.38
CA LEU A 175 5.00 -21.79 3.92
C LEU A 175 4.48 -23.17 4.33
N SER A 176 5.27 -24.23 4.18
CA SER A 176 4.87 -25.57 4.63
C SER A 176 4.85 -25.68 6.15
N GLU A 177 5.74 -24.96 6.84
CA GLU A 177 5.84 -25.02 8.30
C GLU A 177 4.71 -24.30 9.05
N ARG A 178 3.97 -23.41 8.38
CA ARG A 178 2.89 -22.61 9.00
C ARG A 178 1.84 -23.43 9.74
N VAL A 179 1.64 -24.71 9.37
CA VAL A 179 0.75 -25.65 10.07
C VAL A 179 1.20 -25.95 11.51
N ASN A 180 2.49 -25.76 11.80
CA ASN A 180 3.10 -25.97 13.11
C ASN A 180 3.33 -24.66 13.87
N ALA A 181 2.63 -23.57 13.53
CA ALA A 181 2.86 -22.23 14.09
C ALA A 181 2.85 -22.15 15.61
N ALA A 182 2.06 -23.00 16.28
CA ALA A 182 1.94 -23.02 17.74
C ALA A 182 3.29 -23.20 18.47
N GLN A 183 4.23 -23.97 17.92
CA GLN A 183 5.55 -24.18 18.54
C GLN A 183 6.42 -22.90 18.55
N TYR A 184 6.09 -21.93 17.69
CA TYR A 184 6.81 -20.66 17.57
C TYR A 184 6.19 -19.54 18.41
N ALA A 185 5.00 -19.75 18.98
CA ALA A 185 4.30 -18.79 19.83
C ALA A 185 4.82 -18.85 21.28
N THR A 186 5.06 -17.69 21.88
CA THR A 186 5.57 -17.61 23.27
C THR A 186 4.46 -17.93 24.26
N ASN A 187 4.73 -18.81 25.23
CA ASN A 187 3.79 -19.17 26.30
C ASN A 187 2.42 -19.65 25.78
N TRP A 188 2.39 -20.28 24.61
CA TRP A 188 1.16 -20.73 23.98
C TRP A 188 0.82 -22.16 24.41
N PRO A 189 -0.29 -22.38 25.14
CA PRO A 189 -0.59 -23.68 25.73
C PRO A 189 -1.33 -24.63 24.78
N TYR A 190 -1.74 -24.17 23.60
CA TYR A 190 -2.54 -24.93 22.65
C TYR A 190 -1.69 -25.48 21.50
N ASN A 191 -2.18 -26.56 20.87
CA ASN A 191 -1.49 -27.22 19.76
C ASN A 191 -1.68 -26.53 18.41
N THR A 192 -2.61 -25.58 18.32
CA THR A 192 -2.93 -24.81 17.11
C THR A 192 -2.75 -23.32 17.38
N TYR A 193 -2.35 -22.56 16.36
CA TYR A 193 -2.17 -21.11 16.46
C TYR A 193 -2.61 -20.47 15.15
N GLY A 194 -3.51 -19.48 15.24
CA GLY A 194 -4.12 -18.83 14.09
C GLY A 194 -4.79 -19.81 13.11
N ASP A 195 -4.92 -19.34 11.88
CA ASP A 195 -5.37 -20.09 10.71
C ASP A 195 -4.18 -20.35 9.78
N ALA A 196 -3.72 -21.59 9.72
CA ALA A 196 -2.65 -21.99 8.83
C ALA A 196 -3.03 -21.91 7.35
N GLN A 197 -4.32 -21.86 6.98
CA GLN A 197 -4.77 -21.75 5.59
C GLN A 197 -5.27 -20.33 5.25
N TYR A 198 -4.86 -19.34 6.04
CA TYR A 198 -5.36 -17.98 5.94
C TYR A 198 -5.11 -17.35 4.55
N ILE A 199 -3.95 -17.61 3.95
CA ILE A 199 -3.64 -17.18 2.58
C ILE A 199 -4.70 -17.68 1.61
N GLU A 200 -4.97 -18.98 1.58
CA GLU A 200 -5.97 -19.57 0.70
C GLU A 200 -7.37 -19.00 0.95
N HIS A 201 -7.72 -18.81 2.22
CA HIS A 201 -9.03 -18.28 2.60
C HIS A 201 -9.24 -16.79 2.23
N VAL A 202 -8.17 -15.99 2.22
CA VAL A 202 -8.20 -14.61 1.71
C VAL A 202 -8.21 -14.60 0.18
N MET A 203 -7.28 -15.32 -0.46
CA MET A 203 -7.05 -15.23 -1.91
C MET A 203 -8.23 -15.71 -2.74
N ARG A 204 -9.07 -16.64 -2.24
CA ARG A 204 -10.33 -16.99 -2.89
C ARG A 204 -11.30 -15.81 -3.08
N TYR A 205 -11.17 -14.74 -2.29
CA TYR A 205 -11.97 -13.51 -2.39
C TYR A 205 -11.25 -12.36 -3.10
N TYR A 206 -10.02 -12.56 -3.54
CA TYR A 206 -9.28 -11.53 -4.28
C TYR A 206 -9.77 -11.49 -5.74
N HIS A 207 -10.38 -10.35 -6.10
CA HIS A 207 -10.87 -10.03 -7.44
C HIS A 207 -10.36 -8.65 -7.83
N ASN A 208 -10.16 -8.40 -9.11
CA ASN A 208 -9.82 -7.05 -9.60
C ASN A 208 -11.09 -6.21 -9.80
N ASP A 209 -11.83 -5.97 -8.70
CA ASP A 209 -13.12 -5.26 -8.68
C ASP A 209 -12.95 -3.74 -8.53
N ILE A 210 -11.88 -3.30 -7.87
CA ILE A 210 -11.50 -1.91 -7.61
C ILE A 210 -10.24 -1.62 -8.43
N ASP A 211 -10.22 -0.52 -9.18
CA ASP A 211 -9.00 -0.14 -9.90
C ASP A 211 -7.93 0.26 -8.89
N TYR A 212 -6.77 -0.40 -8.97
CA TYR A 212 -5.64 -0.04 -8.14
C TYR A 212 -4.83 1.01 -8.91
N ILE A 213 -4.53 2.16 -8.30
CA ILE A 213 -3.69 3.18 -8.93
C ILE A 213 -2.36 3.40 -8.18
N GLY A 214 -2.10 2.63 -7.13
CA GLY A 214 -0.86 2.74 -6.35
C GLY A 214 0.37 2.29 -7.11
N ALA A 215 1.51 2.87 -6.72
CA ALA A 215 2.83 2.48 -7.17
C ALA A 215 3.82 2.40 -6.00
N LYS A 216 4.94 1.69 -6.22
CA LYS A 216 6.01 1.51 -5.23
C LYS A 216 7.26 2.27 -5.64
N VAL A 217 8.10 2.62 -4.66
CA VAL A 217 9.45 3.13 -4.92
C VAL A 217 10.47 2.25 -4.22
N ARG A 218 11.52 1.91 -4.95
CA ARG A 218 12.75 1.32 -4.41
C ARG A 218 13.90 2.29 -4.61
N ILE A 219 14.77 2.36 -3.61
CA ILE A 219 16.04 3.09 -3.69
C ILE A 219 17.16 2.09 -3.43
N ASP A 220 18.05 1.94 -4.42
CA ASP A 220 19.14 0.98 -4.40
C ASP A 220 18.64 -0.44 -4.02
N GLY A 221 17.53 -0.87 -4.64
CA GLY A 221 16.87 -2.16 -4.44
C GLY A 221 15.99 -2.27 -3.19
N LYS A 222 15.97 -1.29 -2.29
CA LYS A 222 15.19 -1.34 -1.04
C LYS A 222 13.86 -0.61 -1.18
N LEU A 223 12.76 -1.27 -0.79
CA LEU A 223 11.45 -0.63 -0.76
C LEU A 223 11.44 0.58 0.17
N LEU A 224 11.01 1.72 -0.34
CA LEU A 224 10.88 2.96 0.39
C LEU A 224 9.55 3.00 1.14
N ALA A 225 9.62 3.25 2.44
CA ALA A 225 8.45 3.56 3.26
C ALA A 225 8.08 5.04 3.08
N PHE A 226 6.77 5.30 3.00
CA PHE A 226 6.21 6.63 3.11
C PHE A 226 5.36 6.72 4.37
N ASP A 227 5.29 7.90 4.99
CA ASP A 227 4.59 8.08 6.26
C ASP A 227 3.07 7.90 6.10
N ASP A 228 2.46 8.65 5.20
CA ASP A 228 1.00 8.73 5.08
C ASP A 228 0.47 9.08 3.67
N GLN A 229 1.31 8.95 2.64
CA GLN A 229 0.88 8.93 1.25
C GLN A 229 1.91 8.17 0.42
N TYR A 230 1.49 7.17 -0.34
CA TYR A 230 2.34 6.44 -1.29
C TYR A 230 2.23 7.04 -2.70
N PRO A 231 3.13 6.69 -3.63
CA PRO A 231 2.98 7.07 -5.03
C PRO A 231 1.67 6.60 -5.63
N LEU A 232 1.09 7.44 -6.50
CA LEU A 232 -0.12 7.15 -7.24
C LEU A 232 0.11 7.37 -8.74
N LEU A 233 -0.64 6.65 -9.56
CA LEU A 233 -0.77 6.92 -10.98
C LEU A 233 -1.92 7.90 -11.19
N GLU A 234 -1.69 8.97 -11.92
CA GLU A 234 -2.71 9.96 -12.27
C GLU A 234 -2.76 10.15 -13.78
N THR A 235 -3.95 10.21 -14.37
CA THR A 235 -4.12 10.47 -15.81
C THR A 235 -4.60 11.89 -16.04
N ILE A 236 -3.78 12.70 -16.71
CA ILE A 236 -4.07 14.09 -17.07
C ILE A 236 -4.01 14.20 -18.59
N ASP A 237 -5.08 14.71 -19.20
CA ASP A 237 -5.21 14.89 -20.66
C ASP A 237 -4.91 13.62 -21.50
N GLY A 238 -5.17 12.44 -20.93
CA GLY A 238 -4.98 11.14 -21.59
C GLY A 238 -3.57 10.56 -21.46
N GLU A 239 -2.67 11.21 -20.73
CA GLU A 239 -1.34 10.69 -20.38
C GLU A 239 -1.29 10.34 -18.89
N THR A 240 -0.64 9.23 -18.54
CA THR A 240 -0.53 8.74 -17.16
C THR A 240 0.84 9.07 -16.58
N TYR A 241 0.83 9.65 -15.38
CA TYR A 241 2.00 10.08 -14.64
C TYR A 241 2.11 9.34 -13.32
N THR A 242 3.34 8.95 -12.95
CA THR A 242 3.63 8.51 -11.58
C THR A 242 3.85 9.73 -10.71
N MET A 243 2.89 10.00 -9.85
CA MET A 243 2.86 11.11 -8.89
C MET A 243 3.45 10.64 -7.56
N ILE A 244 4.45 11.35 -7.06
CA ILE A 244 5.22 10.93 -5.87
C ILE A 244 5.17 12.04 -4.80
N PRO A 245 4.98 11.70 -3.52
CA PRO A 245 5.03 12.67 -2.44
C PRO A 245 6.41 13.32 -2.37
N VAL A 246 6.46 14.63 -2.61
CA VAL A 246 7.73 15.37 -2.73
C VAL A 246 8.60 15.24 -1.49
N ARG A 247 7.98 15.28 -0.30
CA ARG A 247 8.69 15.16 0.99
C ARG A 247 9.33 13.79 1.15
N GLY A 248 8.55 12.72 0.99
CA GLY A 248 9.01 11.35 1.19
C GLY A 248 10.20 11.00 0.30
N ILE A 249 10.12 11.35 -0.99
CA ILE A 249 11.23 11.08 -1.91
C ILE A 249 12.45 11.97 -1.64
N SER A 250 12.24 13.26 -1.36
CA SER A 250 13.34 14.20 -1.12
C SER A 250 14.13 13.84 0.14
N GLU A 251 13.45 13.52 1.23
CA GLU A 251 14.10 13.13 2.49
C GLU A 251 14.86 11.81 2.34
N ALA A 252 14.33 10.84 1.60
CA ALA A 252 15.02 9.59 1.26
C ALA A 252 16.27 9.80 0.37
N LEU A 253 16.33 10.93 -0.36
CA LEU A 253 17.48 11.40 -1.13
C LEU A 253 18.39 12.37 -0.33
N ASN A 254 18.23 12.43 1.00
CA ASN A 254 18.97 13.30 1.93
C ASN A 254 18.77 14.81 1.68
N ALA A 255 17.62 15.21 1.16
CA ALA A 255 17.22 16.60 1.01
C ALA A 255 16.27 17.04 2.13
N LYS A 256 16.18 18.34 2.38
CA LYS A 256 15.24 18.94 3.32
C LYS A 256 14.10 19.60 2.57
N VAL A 257 12.87 19.46 3.07
CA VAL A 257 11.67 20.04 2.45
C VAL A 257 10.99 21.03 3.40
N ASP A 258 10.90 22.28 2.96
CA ASP A 258 10.18 23.37 3.61
C ASP A 258 8.87 23.66 2.84
N TRP A 259 7.81 24.01 3.56
CA TRP A 259 6.50 24.40 2.99
C TRP A 259 6.11 25.79 3.50
N ASP A 260 5.71 26.67 2.59
CA ASP A 260 5.13 27.99 2.87
C ASP A 260 3.69 28.01 2.36
N GLY A 261 2.74 27.91 3.29
CA GLY A 261 1.31 27.85 2.97
C GLY A 261 0.72 29.16 2.46
N ASP A 262 1.32 30.31 2.76
CA ASP A 262 0.82 31.59 2.25
C ASP A 262 1.17 31.77 0.77
N LYS A 263 2.33 31.24 0.36
CA LYS A 263 2.79 31.26 -1.03
C LYS A 263 2.43 30.01 -1.83
N GLN A 264 1.91 28.98 -1.16
CA GLN A 264 1.77 27.63 -1.72
C GLN A 264 3.09 27.11 -2.31
N GLU A 265 4.20 27.40 -1.63
CA GLU A 265 5.56 27.17 -2.11
C GLU A 265 6.22 25.99 -1.39
N ILE A 266 6.77 25.06 -2.17
CA ILE A 266 7.58 23.94 -1.70
C ILE A 266 9.04 24.27 -2.02
N THR A 267 9.89 24.30 -0.99
CA THR A 267 11.34 24.46 -1.17
C THR A 267 12.06 23.20 -0.75
N VAL A 268 12.82 22.59 -1.67
CA VAL A 268 13.69 21.44 -1.40
C VAL A 268 15.15 21.87 -1.47
N LYS A 269 15.95 21.49 -0.47
CA LYS A 269 17.38 21.82 -0.39
C LYS A 269 18.22 20.56 -0.20
N LYS A 270 19.23 20.37 -1.05
CA LYS A 270 20.19 19.26 -0.96
C LYS A 270 21.59 19.78 -1.23
N GLY A 271 22.45 19.78 -0.21
CA GLY A 271 23.79 20.37 -0.34
C GLY A 271 23.71 21.86 -0.72
N GLY A 272 24.26 22.23 -1.88
CA GLY A 272 24.19 23.58 -2.44
C GLY A 272 23.00 23.82 -3.37
N ASP A 273 22.27 22.77 -3.75
CA ASP A 273 21.17 22.86 -4.70
C ASP A 273 19.86 23.22 -4.00
N LYS A 274 19.08 24.07 -4.66
CA LYS A 274 17.77 24.55 -4.22
C LYS A 274 16.75 24.33 -5.34
N VAL A 275 15.66 23.66 -4.99
CA VAL A 275 14.53 23.43 -5.89
C VAL A 275 13.29 24.07 -5.31
N VAL A 276 12.58 24.87 -6.11
CA VAL A 276 11.36 25.58 -5.69
C VAL A 276 10.21 25.19 -6.62
N MET A 277 9.08 24.81 -6.03
CA MET A 277 7.84 24.47 -6.73
C MET A 277 6.67 25.25 -6.12
N TYR A 278 5.62 25.45 -6.91
CA TYR A 278 4.38 26.05 -6.47
C TYR A 278 3.23 25.08 -6.73
N LEU A 279 2.27 25.01 -5.80
CA LEU A 279 1.07 24.21 -5.99
C LEU A 279 0.30 24.67 -7.23
N ASP A 280 -0.28 23.72 -7.95
CA ASP A 280 -1.06 23.89 -9.19
C ASP A 280 -0.26 24.58 -10.32
N SER A 281 1.07 24.52 -10.27
CA SER A 281 1.97 25.04 -11.30
C SER A 281 2.77 23.91 -11.95
N ASP A 282 2.92 24.01 -13.27
CA ASP A 282 3.82 23.20 -14.09
C ASP A 282 5.22 23.82 -14.21
N VAL A 283 5.51 24.92 -13.50
CA VAL A 283 6.83 25.55 -13.49
C VAL A 283 7.49 25.36 -12.13
N ALA A 284 8.68 24.77 -12.15
CA ALA A 284 9.57 24.69 -11.00
C ALA A 284 10.90 25.40 -11.30
N TYR A 285 11.75 25.57 -10.29
CA TYR A 285 13.04 26.23 -10.42
C TYR A 285 14.13 25.39 -9.79
N ILE A 286 15.18 25.07 -10.54
CA ILE A 286 16.42 24.46 -10.01
C ILE A 286 17.50 25.53 -10.02
N ASN A 287 17.99 25.92 -8.84
CA ASN A 287 18.99 26.97 -8.68
C ASN A 287 18.62 28.25 -9.47
N ASP A 288 17.36 28.68 -9.30
CA ASP A 288 16.75 29.85 -9.96
C ASP A 288 16.59 29.74 -11.49
N THR A 289 16.92 28.59 -12.09
CA THR A 289 16.65 28.29 -13.50
C THR A 289 15.28 27.61 -13.63
N PRO A 290 14.35 28.16 -14.44
CA PRO A 290 13.03 27.56 -14.60
C PRO A 290 13.10 26.24 -15.37
N ILE A 291 12.28 25.29 -14.95
CA ILE A 291 12.02 24.02 -15.62
C ILE A 291 10.50 23.79 -15.70
N THR A 292 10.06 23.08 -16.74
CA THR A 292 8.65 22.72 -16.92
C THR A 292 8.45 21.28 -16.48
N LEU A 293 7.49 21.05 -15.60
CA LEU A 293 7.04 19.74 -15.16
C LEU A 293 6.13 19.12 -16.23
N ASP A 294 6.16 17.79 -16.36
CA ASP A 294 5.24 17.12 -17.29
C ASP A 294 3.76 17.21 -16.83
N ALA A 295 3.55 17.37 -15.53
CA ALA A 295 2.26 17.63 -14.91
C ALA A 295 2.44 18.56 -13.70
N PRO A 296 1.42 19.36 -13.33
CA PRO A 296 1.53 20.31 -12.22
C PRO A 296 1.81 19.62 -10.88
N ALA A 297 2.45 20.33 -9.97
CA ALA A 297 2.52 19.89 -8.58
C ALA A 297 1.13 19.99 -7.95
N THR A 298 0.56 18.86 -7.52
CA THR A 298 -0.85 18.78 -7.10
C THR A 298 -0.98 18.34 -5.64
N LEU A 299 -2.04 18.76 -4.96
CA LEU A 299 -2.36 18.28 -3.62
C LEU A 299 -3.21 17.02 -3.70
N MET A 300 -2.73 15.89 -3.16
CA MET A 300 -3.50 14.65 -2.99
C MET A 300 -3.38 14.19 -1.54
N ASN A 301 -4.52 13.90 -0.89
CA ASN A 301 -4.55 13.48 0.52
C ASN A 301 -3.69 14.35 1.44
N ASN A 302 -3.76 15.69 1.28
CA ASN A 302 -2.94 16.66 2.01
C ASN A 302 -1.42 16.49 1.85
N ARG A 303 -0.97 15.94 0.74
CA ARG A 303 0.44 15.84 0.35
C ARG A 303 0.65 16.43 -1.03
N THR A 304 1.72 17.21 -1.18
CA THR A 304 2.12 17.69 -2.50
C THR A 304 2.77 16.55 -3.25
N MET A 305 2.17 16.21 -4.39
CA MET A 305 2.61 15.19 -5.30
C MET A 305 3.25 15.85 -6.53
N VAL A 306 4.34 15.28 -7.01
CA VAL A 306 5.06 15.76 -8.20
C VAL A 306 5.32 14.61 -9.16
N PRO A 307 5.44 14.88 -10.47
CA PRO A 307 5.79 13.83 -11.43
C PRO A 307 7.16 13.24 -11.14
N LEU A 308 7.29 11.92 -11.25
CA LEU A 308 8.55 11.21 -11.03
C LEU A 308 9.72 11.76 -11.86
N ARG A 309 9.49 12.18 -13.12
CA ARG A 309 10.54 12.71 -14.00
C ARG A 309 11.25 13.92 -13.38
N PHE A 310 10.50 14.78 -12.69
CA PHE A 310 11.06 15.94 -12.01
C PHE A 310 12.09 15.54 -10.94
N VAL A 311 11.86 14.44 -10.22
CA VAL A 311 12.81 13.92 -9.21
C VAL A 311 14.16 13.57 -9.87
N MET A 312 14.15 13.00 -11.07
CA MET A 312 15.36 12.66 -11.83
C MET A 312 16.22 13.90 -12.10
N GLU A 313 15.59 14.95 -12.63
CA GLU A 313 16.25 16.19 -13.02
C GLU A 313 16.71 16.98 -11.79
N ALA A 314 15.84 17.10 -10.78
CA ALA A 314 16.08 17.87 -9.57
C ALA A 314 17.23 17.31 -8.71
N PHE A 315 17.37 15.98 -8.64
CA PHE A 315 18.32 15.34 -7.74
C PHE A 315 19.46 14.59 -8.44
N ASN A 316 19.51 14.64 -9.78
CA ASN A 316 20.49 13.95 -10.61
C ASN A 316 20.59 12.46 -10.27
N VAL A 317 19.43 11.78 -10.24
CA VAL A 317 19.32 10.34 -9.95
C VAL A 317 18.86 9.58 -11.19
N THR A 318 19.24 8.30 -11.29
CA THR A 318 18.71 7.42 -12.33
C THR A 318 17.42 6.79 -11.84
N VAL A 319 16.40 6.77 -12.70
CA VAL A 319 15.10 6.20 -12.42
C VAL A 319 14.71 5.24 -13.53
N ASP A 320 14.23 4.08 -13.15
CA ASP A 320 13.58 3.11 -14.03
C ASP A 320 12.14 2.84 -13.57
N TRP A 321 11.24 2.59 -14.51
CA TRP A 321 9.84 2.28 -14.23
C TRP A 321 9.49 0.90 -14.75
N ASN A 322 9.06 0.01 -13.85
CA ASN A 322 8.53 -1.28 -14.19
C ASN A 322 7.00 -1.23 -14.17
N GLY A 323 6.39 -1.21 -15.35
CA GLY A 323 4.93 -1.14 -15.51
C GLY A 323 4.19 -2.40 -15.05
N ASP A 324 4.81 -3.57 -15.13
CA ASP A 324 4.19 -4.85 -14.74
C ASP A 324 4.02 -4.94 -13.21
N THR A 325 4.99 -4.40 -12.47
CA THR A 325 5.02 -4.38 -10.99
C THR A 325 4.65 -3.03 -10.40
N ARG A 326 4.37 -2.03 -11.26
CA ARG A 326 4.13 -0.62 -10.88
C ARG A 326 5.16 -0.08 -9.88
N THR A 327 6.42 -0.38 -10.14
CA THR A 327 7.54 -0.06 -9.25
C THR A 327 8.50 0.91 -9.92
N VAL A 328 8.83 1.98 -9.21
CA VAL A 328 9.91 2.90 -9.51
C VAL A 328 11.19 2.38 -8.87
N GLU A 329 12.25 2.19 -9.65
CA GLU A 329 13.59 1.89 -9.13
C GLU A 329 14.47 3.13 -9.25
N ILE A 330 15.08 3.55 -8.15
CA ILE A 330 15.98 4.72 -8.10
C ILE A 330 17.37 4.25 -7.72
N THR A 331 18.37 4.59 -8.54
CA THR A 331 19.79 4.31 -8.26
C THR A 331 20.55 5.62 -8.08
N LYS A 332 21.33 5.69 -6.99
CA LYS A 332 22.11 6.88 -6.60
C LYS A 332 23.53 6.94 -7.16
#